data_AF-A0A381RW22-F1
#
_entry.id   AF-A0A381RW22-F1
#
_cell.length_a   1.000
_cell.length_b   1.000
_cell.length_c   1.000
_cell.angle_alpha   90.00
_cell.angle_beta   90.00
_cell.angle_gamma   90.00
#
_symmetry.space_group_name_H-M   'P 1'
#
loop_
_entity.id
_entity.type
_entity.pdbx_description
1 polymer ?
#
loop_
_entity_poly.entity_id
_entity_poly.type
_entity_poly.pdbx_seq_one_letter_code
_entity_poly.pdbx_strand_id
1 'polypeptide(L)'
;NLAMKNGMDEKVILACLLHDISVEGFLRTDHGFWGAQLIGPYVDEEVSWAIQKHQALRFFADESVGYEYPAVYREWFGADYQVEPWVQAEYDEARDHRWYMTSRLITLNDLYSFDPNVTDLSVDQFEDVVGRNFKQPKEGLGFDGSPVAHMWRTMIWPHSWL
;
A
#
# COMPACT_ATOMS: atom_id res chain seq x y z
N ASN A 1 -7.49 -9.69 5.38
CA ASN A 1 -6.78 -9.94 6.66
C ASN A 1 -5.72 -11.06 6.55
N LEU A 2 -5.18 -11.35 5.37
CA LEU A 2 -4.26 -12.47 5.16
C LEU A 2 -2.95 -12.32 5.96
N ALA A 3 -2.35 -11.13 5.97
CA ALA A 3 -1.15 -10.85 6.75
C ALA A 3 -1.34 -11.14 8.26
N MET A 4 -2.53 -10.85 8.81
CA MET A 4 -2.86 -11.18 10.21
C MET A 4 -2.94 -12.69 10.42
N LYS A 5 -3.62 -13.41 9.52
CA LYS A 5 -3.74 -14.88 9.57
C LYS A 5 -2.36 -15.55 9.47
N ASN A 6 -1.43 -14.94 8.73
CA ASN A 6 -0.06 -15.38 8.59
C ASN A 6 0.87 -14.95 9.74
N GLY A 7 0.35 -14.26 10.77
CA GLY A 7 1.12 -13.86 11.95
C GLY A 7 2.22 -12.82 11.66
N MET A 8 2.01 -11.96 10.66
CA MET A 8 2.98 -10.93 10.28
C MET A 8 3.08 -9.82 11.35
N ASP A 9 4.18 -9.07 11.33
CA ASP A 9 4.36 -7.89 12.16
C ASP A 9 3.27 -6.83 11.90
N GLU A 10 2.94 -6.03 12.91
CA GLU A 10 1.88 -5.02 12.81
C GLU A 10 2.16 -3.95 11.76
N LYS A 11 3.42 -3.59 11.52
CA LYS A 11 3.77 -2.69 10.42
C LYS A 11 3.40 -3.30 9.08
N VAL A 12 3.66 -4.60 8.88
CA VAL A 12 3.30 -5.32 7.66
C VAL A 12 1.78 -5.42 7.53
N ILE A 13 1.07 -5.75 8.62
CA ILE A 13 -0.39 -5.81 8.62
C ILE A 13 -0.99 -4.46 8.25
N LEU A 14 -0.53 -3.38 8.88
CA LEU A 14 -0.99 -2.02 8.59
C LEU A 14 -0.65 -1.62 7.15
N ALA A 15 0.56 -1.94 6.67
CA ALA A 15 0.95 -1.64 5.30
C ALA A 15 0.06 -2.39 4.29
N CYS A 16 -0.24 -3.67 4.53
CA CYS A 16 -1.17 -4.44 3.70
C CYS A 16 -2.59 -3.87 3.71
N LEU A 17 -3.05 -3.35 4.85
CA LEU A 17 -4.36 -2.70 4.96
C LEU A 17 -4.44 -1.41 4.13
N LEU A 18 -3.34 -0.63 4.09
CA LEU A 18 -3.34 0.74 3.57
C LEU A 18 -2.70 0.90 2.18
N HIS A 19 -2.05 -0.13 1.61
CA HIS A 19 -1.22 0.02 0.41
C HIS A 19 -1.95 0.62 -0.80
N ASP A 20 -3.23 0.31 -0.96
CA ASP A 20 -4.10 0.78 -2.04
C ASP A 20 -5.06 1.91 -1.63
N ILE A 21 -4.84 2.57 -0.48
CA ILE A 21 -5.76 3.59 0.06
C ILE A 21 -6.06 4.72 -0.94
N SER A 22 -5.13 5.06 -1.83
CA SER A 22 -5.35 6.13 -2.82
C SER A 22 -6.19 5.69 -4.02
N VAL A 23 -6.31 4.38 -4.29
CA VAL A 23 -6.92 3.83 -5.51
C VAL A 23 -8.41 4.18 -5.61
N GLU A 24 -9.16 3.98 -4.54
CA GLU A 24 -10.61 4.18 -4.55
C GLU A 24 -11.02 5.62 -4.18
N GLY A 25 -10.19 6.33 -3.41
CA GLY A 25 -10.55 7.62 -2.82
C GLY A 25 -9.86 8.85 -3.40
N PHE A 26 -8.74 8.70 -4.12
CA PHE A 26 -7.89 9.84 -4.50
C PHE A 26 -7.35 9.77 -5.94
N LEU A 27 -6.24 9.07 -6.15
CA LEU A 27 -5.57 8.94 -7.45
C LEU A 27 -5.06 7.51 -7.63
N ARG A 28 -5.49 6.87 -8.75
CA ARG A 28 -5.12 5.49 -9.12
C ARG A 28 -3.72 5.41 -9.74
N THR A 29 -3.39 6.34 -10.64
CA THR A 29 -2.05 6.42 -11.22
C THR A 29 -1.05 6.75 -10.13
N ASP A 30 0.03 5.99 -10.04
CA ASP A 30 1.04 6.12 -8.99
C ASP A 30 0.49 5.97 -7.56
N HIS A 31 -0.46 5.05 -7.38
CA HIS A 31 -1.13 4.81 -6.09
C HIS A 31 -0.18 4.55 -4.92
N GLY A 32 0.92 3.82 -5.12
CA GLY A 32 1.91 3.59 -4.07
C GLY A 32 2.51 4.90 -3.57
N PHE A 33 2.82 5.83 -4.48
CA PHE A 33 3.36 7.14 -4.14
C PHE A 33 2.33 8.04 -3.47
N TRP A 34 1.12 8.13 -4.03
CA TRP A 34 0.06 8.95 -3.45
C TRP A 34 -0.38 8.42 -2.08
N GLY A 35 -0.52 7.11 -1.94
CA GLY A 35 -0.83 6.43 -0.68
C GLY A 35 0.26 6.68 0.35
N ALA A 36 1.54 6.47 0.00
CA ALA A 36 2.66 6.71 0.90
C ALA A 36 2.75 8.16 1.38
N GLN A 37 2.56 9.12 0.47
CA GLN A 37 2.49 10.54 0.82
C GLN A 37 1.34 10.80 1.80
N LEU A 38 0.12 10.37 1.44
CA LEU A 38 -1.10 10.60 2.21
C LEU A 38 -0.99 10.13 3.67
N ILE A 39 -0.41 8.94 3.89
CA ILE A 39 -0.32 8.35 5.23
C ILE A 39 0.98 8.72 5.98
N GLY A 40 2.01 9.18 5.27
CA GLY A 40 3.37 9.36 5.81
C GLY A 40 3.45 10.12 7.13
N PRO A 41 2.69 11.22 7.33
CA PRO A 41 2.68 11.95 8.61
C PRO A 41 2.08 11.19 9.80
N TYR A 42 1.45 10.04 9.56
CA TYR A 42 0.65 9.30 10.53
C TYR A 42 1.17 7.92 10.87
N VAL A 43 2.13 7.39 10.11
CA VAL A 43 2.64 6.02 10.28
C VAL A 43 4.16 6.03 10.44
N ASP A 44 4.73 4.90 10.82
CA ASP A 44 6.18 4.69 10.80
C ASP A 44 6.73 4.84 9.37
N GLU A 45 7.93 5.40 9.24
CA GLU A 45 8.59 5.64 7.95
C GLU A 45 8.69 4.36 7.11
N GLU A 46 8.90 3.22 7.76
CA GLU A 46 8.94 1.91 7.11
C GLU A 46 7.62 1.54 6.43
N VAL A 47 6.48 1.86 7.04
CA VAL A 47 5.15 1.57 6.49
C VAL A 47 4.90 2.42 5.25
N SER A 48 5.19 3.72 5.33
CA SER A 48 5.05 4.63 4.19
C SER A 48 6.00 4.23 3.04
N TRP A 49 7.26 3.93 3.34
CA TRP A 49 8.23 3.47 2.35
C TRP A 49 7.81 2.15 1.70
N ALA A 50 7.35 1.19 2.49
CA ALA A 50 6.92 -0.10 1.99
C ALA A 50 5.71 0.04 1.04
N ILE A 51 4.76 0.91 1.38
CA ILE A 51 3.64 1.27 0.52
C ILE A 51 4.10 2.03 -0.72
N GLN A 52 5.13 2.87 -0.67
CA GLN A 52 5.61 3.48 -1.91
C GLN A 52 6.17 2.42 -2.86
N LYS A 53 7.08 1.58 -2.36
CA LYS A 53 7.85 0.65 -3.19
C LYS A 53 7.06 -0.57 -3.66
N HIS A 54 5.94 -0.91 -3.03
CA HIS A 54 5.15 -2.09 -3.43
C HIS A 54 4.64 -1.95 -4.88
N GLN A 55 4.38 -0.71 -5.32
CA GLN A 55 3.93 -0.40 -6.67
C GLN A 55 4.92 -0.85 -7.74
N ALA A 56 6.22 -0.68 -7.51
CA ALA A 56 7.23 -1.17 -8.46
C ALA A 56 7.43 -2.69 -8.29
N LEU A 57 7.53 -3.15 -7.03
CA LEU A 57 7.85 -4.54 -6.71
C LEU A 57 6.84 -5.56 -7.25
N ARG A 58 5.56 -5.20 -7.39
CA ARG A 58 4.52 -6.08 -7.96
C ARG A 58 4.82 -6.54 -9.40
N PHE A 59 5.68 -5.85 -10.13
CA PHE A 59 6.07 -6.21 -11.50
C PHE A 59 7.28 -7.16 -11.58
N PHE A 60 7.94 -7.45 -10.46
CA PHE A 60 9.17 -8.22 -10.44
C PHE A 60 9.04 -9.46 -9.57
N ALA A 61 9.25 -10.62 -10.18
CA ALA A 61 9.32 -11.89 -9.48
C ALA A 61 10.48 -11.90 -8.46
N ASP A 62 10.27 -12.63 -7.36
CA ASP A 62 11.28 -12.95 -6.38
C ASP A 62 11.10 -14.39 -5.91
N GLU A 63 11.76 -15.31 -6.61
CA GLU A 63 11.71 -16.75 -6.34
C GLU A 63 12.21 -17.11 -4.94
N SER A 64 13.09 -16.29 -4.35
CA SER A 64 13.64 -16.57 -3.00
C SER A 64 12.57 -16.56 -1.90
N VAL A 65 11.43 -15.91 -2.16
CA VAL A 65 10.28 -15.81 -1.27
C VAL A 65 8.99 -16.32 -1.93
N GLY A 66 9.12 -17.02 -3.06
CA GLY A 66 7.99 -17.61 -3.80
C GLY A 66 7.05 -16.58 -4.45
N TYR A 67 7.51 -15.36 -4.71
CA TYR A 67 6.70 -14.36 -5.44
C TYR A 67 6.92 -14.53 -6.94
N GLU A 68 5.97 -15.14 -7.64
CA GLU A 68 5.99 -15.24 -9.09
C GLU A 68 5.35 -14.01 -9.75
N TYR A 69 5.73 -13.72 -11.01
CA TYR A 69 5.06 -12.67 -11.76
C TYR A 69 3.57 -13.00 -11.94
N PRO A 70 2.63 -12.13 -11.52
CA PRO A 70 1.22 -12.46 -11.53
C PRO A 70 0.71 -12.85 -12.92
N ALA A 71 0.10 -14.03 -13.04
CA ALA A 71 -0.40 -14.52 -14.34
C ALA A 71 -1.39 -13.53 -14.97
N VAL A 72 -2.25 -12.91 -14.14
CA VAL A 72 -3.24 -11.91 -14.55
C VAL A 72 -2.61 -10.64 -15.15
N TYR A 73 -1.36 -10.30 -14.79
CA TYR A 73 -0.70 -9.14 -15.38
C TYR A 73 -0.36 -9.36 -16.85
N ARG A 74 -0.10 -10.60 -17.28
CA ARG A 74 0.05 -10.93 -18.71
C ARG A 74 -1.25 -10.70 -19.48
N GLU A 75 -2.40 -10.90 -18.85
CA GLU A 75 -3.71 -10.63 -19.45
C GLU A 75 -4.00 -9.12 -19.50
N TRP A 76 -3.68 -8.39 -18.43
CA TRP A 76 -3.97 -6.95 -18.32
C TRP A 76 -3.03 -6.07 -19.15
N PHE A 77 -1.72 -6.37 -19.17
CA PHE A 77 -0.71 -5.54 -19.83
C PHE A 77 -0.19 -6.12 -21.15
N GLY A 78 -0.41 -7.42 -21.39
CA GLY A 78 0.13 -8.16 -22.52
C GLY A 78 1.40 -8.93 -22.19
N ALA A 79 1.66 -10.00 -22.95
CA ALA A 79 2.79 -10.91 -22.72
C ALA A 79 4.16 -10.24 -22.90
N ASP A 80 4.24 -9.21 -23.75
CA ASP A 80 5.49 -8.51 -24.08
C ASP A 80 5.65 -7.19 -23.31
N TYR A 81 4.76 -6.90 -22.34
CA TYR A 81 4.83 -5.67 -21.56
C TYR A 81 6.18 -5.53 -20.87
N GLN A 82 6.81 -4.37 -21.05
CA GLN A 82 7.99 -3.96 -20.32
C GLN A 82 7.62 -2.78 -19.43
N VAL A 83 8.10 -2.80 -18.19
CA VAL A 83 7.93 -1.65 -17.30
C VAL A 83 8.72 -0.45 -17.81
N GLU A 84 8.24 0.75 -17.48
CA GLU A 84 8.97 1.98 -17.79
C GLU A 84 10.31 2.04 -17.05
N PRO A 85 11.34 2.73 -17.61
CA PRO A 85 12.68 2.77 -17.00
C PRO A 85 12.72 3.25 -15.55
N TRP A 86 11.81 4.14 -15.16
CA TRP A 86 11.73 4.63 -13.79
C TRP A 86 11.21 3.56 -12.82
N VAL A 87 10.32 2.66 -13.27
CA VAL A 87 9.82 1.54 -12.45
C VAL A 87 10.93 0.53 -12.19
N GLN A 88 11.78 0.29 -13.20
CA GLN A 88 12.99 -0.52 -13.04
C GLN A 88 13.93 0.10 -12.01
N ALA A 89 14.18 1.42 -12.09
CA ALA A 89 15.03 2.12 -11.13
C ALA A 89 14.47 2.04 -9.69
N GLU A 90 13.14 2.19 -9.52
CA GLU A 90 12.47 2.03 -8.22
C GLU A 90 12.64 0.62 -7.64
N TYR A 91 12.57 -0.41 -8.49
CA TYR A 91 12.81 -1.80 -8.10
C TYR A 91 14.26 -2.04 -7.68
N ASP A 92 15.22 -1.57 -8.48
CA ASP A 92 16.65 -1.74 -8.21
C ASP A 92 17.02 -1.08 -6.87
N GLU A 93 16.52 0.13 -6.62
CA GLU A 93 16.69 0.82 -5.33
C GLU A 93 16.04 0.05 -4.17
N ALA A 94 14.82 -0.44 -4.36
CA ALA A 94 14.10 -1.17 -3.32
C ALA A 94 14.83 -2.47 -2.93
N ARG A 95 15.43 -3.18 -3.90
CA ARG A 95 16.08 -4.48 -3.68
C ARG A 95 17.27 -4.41 -2.73
N ASP A 96 17.98 -3.28 -2.72
CA ASP A 96 19.13 -3.04 -1.85
C ASP A 96 18.75 -2.36 -0.52
N HIS A 97 17.47 -2.07 -0.31
CA HIS A 97 17.00 -1.34 0.87
C HIS A 97 16.68 -2.27 2.05
N ARG A 98 16.99 -1.81 3.28
CA ARG A 98 16.77 -2.57 4.53
C ARG A 98 15.32 -3.01 4.76
N TRP A 99 14.35 -2.29 4.19
CA TRP A 99 12.91 -2.55 4.32
C TRP A 99 12.32 -3.31 3.14
N TYR A 100 13.16 -3.81 2.21
CA TYR A 100 12.74 -4.58 1.05
C TYR A 100 11.66 -5.63 1.39
N MET A 101 11.92 -6.41 2.45
CA MET A 101 11.03 -7.49 2.85
C MET A 101 9.66 -7.00 3.31
N THR A 102 9.56 -5.84 3.97
CA THR A 102 8.27 -5.28 4.38
C THR A 102 7.40 -4.96 3.17
N SER A 103 7.99 -4.36 2.13
CA SER A 103 7.27 -4.08 0.87
C SER A 103 6.96 -5.34 0.07
N ARG A 104 7.90 -6.30 0.02
CA ARG A 104 7.69 -7.59 -0.65
C ARG A 104 6.58 -8.42 0.03
N LEU A 105 6.45 -8.33 1.35
CA LEU A 105 5.35 -8.95 2.08
C LEU A 105 4.00 -8.32 1.73
N ILE A 106 3.94 -7.03 1.37
CA ILE A 106 2.71 -6.44 0.83
C ILE A 106 2.33 -7.15 -0.47
N THR A 107 3.26 -7.29 -1.43
CA THR A 107 2.94 -7.92 -2.72
C THR A 107 2.52 -9.39 -2.57
N LEU A 108 3.13 -10.12 -1.63
CA LEU A 108 2.72 -11.49 -1.31
C LEU A 108 1.32 -11.55 -0.70
N ASN A 109 0.96 -10.64 0.21
CA ASN A 109 -0.34 -10.68 0.87
C ASN A 109 -1.46 -9.99 0.06
N ASP A 110 -1.12 -9.20 -0.96
CA ASP A 110 -2.04 -8.55 -1.90
C ASP A 110 -2.69 -9.59 -2.84
N LEU A 111 -1.87 -10.31 -3.62
CA LEU A 111 -2.34 -11.25 -4.66
C LEU A 111 -3.29 -12.34 -4.15
N TYR A 112 -3.09 -12.81 -2.92
CA TYR A 112 -3.87 -13.91 -2.33
C TYR A 112 -5.05 -13.46 -1.48
N SER A 113 -5.31 -12.14 -1.37
CA SER A 113 -6.44 -11.62 -0.59
C SER A 113 -7.78 -11.66 -1.35
N PHE A 114 -7.80 -12.04 -2.63
CA PHE A 114 -9.00 -12.11 -3.48
C PHE A 114 -9.73 -13.47 -3.41
N ASP A 115 -9.72 -14.16 -2.27
CA ASP A 115 -10.44 -15.43 -2.10
C ASP A 115 -11.96 -15.19 -2.07
N PRO A 116 -12.73 -15.68 -3.06
CA PRO A 116 -14.17 -15.45 -3.15
C PRO A 116 -14.97 -16.12 -2.02
N ASN A 117 -14.35 -17.03 -1.25
CA ASN A 117 -15.00 -17.71 -0.12
C ASN A 117 -14.93 -16.90 1.18
N VAL A 118 -14.09 -15.86 1.23
CA VAL A 118 -13.97 -14.99 2.39
C VAL A 118 -15.08 -13.93 2.33
N THR A 119 -16.13 -14.12 3.12
CA THR A 119 -17.36 -13.28 3.08
C THR A 119 -17.57 -12.46 4.36
N ASP A 120 -16.76 -12.66 5.40
CA ASP A 120 -16.91 -12.11 6.75
C ASP A 120 -15.79 -11.14 7.14
N LEU A 121 -15.33 -10.31 6.20
CA LEU A 121 -14.33 -9.27 6.48
C LEU A 121 -14.99 -8.00 7.02
N SER A 122 -14.60 -7.60 8.23
CA SER A 122 -14.86 -6.26 8.78
C SER A 122 -13.55 -5.52 8.97
N VAL A 123 -13.57 -4.20 8.74
CA VAL A 123 -12.48 -3.29 9.08
C VAL A 123 -12.21 -3.27 10.59
N ASP A 124 -13.22 -3.56 11.42
CA ASP A 124 -13.08 -3.59 12.89
C ASP A 124 -12.03 -4.60 13.36
N GLN A 125 -11.76 -5.65 12.58
CA GLN A 125 -10.69 -6.61 12.89
C GLN A 125 -9.29 -5.97 12.95
N PHE A 126 -9.13 -4.78 12.35
CA PHE A 126 -7.88 -4.03 12.32
C PHE A 126 -7.85 -2.87 13.33
N GLU A 127 -8.93 -2.63 14.09
CA GLU A 127 -9.07 -1.46 14.97
C GLU A 127 -7.88 -1.31 15.93
N ASP A 128 -7.50 -2.39 16.62
CA ASP A 128 -6.37 -2.38 17.55
C ASP A 128 -5.01 -2.12 16.88
N VAL A 129 -4.81 -2.65 15.66
CA VAL A 129 -3.57 -2.45 14.90
C VAL A 129 -3.48 -1.00 14.44
N VAL A 130 -4.57 -0.45 13.89
CA VAL A 130 -4.67 0.95 13.46
C VAL A 130 -4.50 1.88 14.66
N GLY A 131 -5.19 1.62 15.78
CA GLY A 131 -5.11 2.45 16.99
C GLY A 131 -3.71 2.55 17.59
N ARG A 132 -2.88 1.51 17.44
CA ARG A 132 -1.49 1.49 17.94
C ARG A 132 -0.47 2.04 16.95
N ASN A 133 -0.72 1.92 15.64
CA ASN A 133 0.29 2.18 14.61
C ASN A 133 -0.06 3.35 13.67
N PHE A 134 -1.24 3.94 13.79
CA PHE A 134 -1.67 5.12 13.03
C PHE A 134 -1.97 6.29 13.97
N LYS A 135 -1.17 7.35 13.88
CA LYS A 135 -1.34 8.57 14.67
C LYS A 135 -2.68 9.23 14.34
N GLN A 136 -3.44 9.56 15.39
CA GLN A 136 -4.75 10.20 15.30
C GLN A 136 -4.64 11.69 15.70
N PRO A 137 -4.64 12.64 14.74
CA PRO A 137 -4.66 14.07 15.07
C PRO A 137 -5.94 14.44 15.81
N LYS A 138 -5.84 15.31 16.82
CA LYS A 138 -7.00 15.73 17.63
C LYS A 138 -8.03 16.48 16.79
N GLU A 139 -7.56 17.26 15.83
CA GLU A 139 -8.36 18.05 14.90
C GLU A 139 -9.03 17.17 13.84
N GLY A 140 -8.54 15.93 13.66
CA GLY A 140 -8.97 15.00 12.61
C GLY A 140 -8.13 15.08 11.33
N LEU A 141 -8.15 14.01 10.55
CA LEU A 141 -7.48 13.94 9.25
C LEU A 141 -8.02 15.02 8.31
N GLY A 142 -7.11 15.81 7.74
CA GLY A 142 -7.45 16.93 6.87
C GLY A 142 -7.70 18.26 7.57
N PHE A 143 -7.77 18.28 8.90
CA PHE A 143 -7.91 19.50 9.71
C PHE A 143 -6.70 19.75 10.61
N ASP A 144 -5.72 18.87 10.55
CA ASP A 144 -4.43 19.03 11.19
C ASP A 144 -3.49 19.95 10.40
N GLY A 145 -2.32 20.25 10.98
CA GLY A 145 -1.27 21.04 10.32
C GLY A 145 -0.33 20.24 9.42
N SER A 146 -0.72 19.02 9.02
CA SER A 146 0.14 18.17 8.18
C SER A 146 0.25 18.73 6.76
N PRO A 147 1.37 18.48 6.05
CA PRO A 147 1.51 18.91 4.66
C PRO A 147 0.48 18.23 3.73
N VAL A 148 -0.13 17.12 4.16
CA VAL A 148 -1.09 16.31 3.40
C VAL A 148 -2.54 16.57 3.79
N ALA A 149 -2.81 17.52 4.69
CA ALA A 149 -4.15 17.84 5.14
C ALA A 149 -5.09 18.19 3.97
N HIS A 150 -4.55 18.84 2.94
CA HIS A 150 -5.30 19.16 1.72
C HIS A 150 -5.75 17.90 0.95
N MET A 151 -4.93 16.85 0.90
CA MET A 151 -5.27 15.58 0.23
C MET A 151 -6.47 14.91 0.90
N TRP A 152 -6.49 14.86 2.23
CA TRP A 152 -7.64 14.37 3.00
C TRP A 152 -8.91 15.19 2.74
N ARG A 153 -8.82 16.53 2.74
CA ARG A 153 -9.98 17.38 2.42
C ARG A 153 -10.48 17.19 0.99
N THR A 154 -9.60 16.94 0.03
CA THR A 154 -9.98 16.59 -1.34
C THR A 154 -10.81 15.30 -1.37
N MET A 155 -10.45 14.28 -0.60
CA MET A 155 -11.24 13.04 -0.52
C MET A 155 -12.55 13.21 0.26
N ILE A 156 -12.56 14.00 1.34
CA ILE A 156 -13.75 14.26 2.15
C ILE A 156 -14.77 15.09 1.36
N TRP A 157 -14.31 16.06 0.57
CA TRP A 157 -15.15 16.97 -0.21
C TRP A 157 -14.72 17.08 -1.68
N PRO A 158 -14.88 16.02 -2.48
CA PRO A 158 -14.33 15.93 -3.84
C PRO A 158 -14.99 16.89 -4.84
N HIS A 159 -16.12 17.52 -4.49
CA HIS A 159 -16.84 18.47 -5.33
C HIS A 159 -16.90 19.89 -4.73
N SER A 160 -16.13 20.15 -3.68
CA SER A 160 -16.09 21.48 -3.09
C SER A 160 -15.24 22.43 -3.92
N TRP A 161 -15.71 23.66 -4.07
CA TRP A 161 -15.03 24.75 -4.77
C TRP A 161 -14.23 25.67 -3.82
N LEU A 162 -14.02 25.25 -2.56
CA LEU A 162 -13.22 25.96 -1.57
C LEU A 162 -11.87 26.42 -2.12
#